data_AF-A0A2Z7A4D4-F1
#
_entry.id   AF-A0A2Z7A4D4-F1
#
_cell.length_a   1.000
_cell.length_b   1.000
_cell.length_c   1.000
_cell.angle_alpha   90.00
_cell.angle_beta   90.00
_cell.angle_gamma   90.00
#
_symmetry.space_group_name_H-M   'P 1'
#
loop_
_entity.id
_entity.type
_entity.pdbx_description
1 polymer ?
#
loop_
_entity_poly.entity_id
_entity_poly.type
_entity_poly.pdbx_seq_one_letter_code
_entity_poly.pdbx_strand_id
1 'polypeptide(L)'
;MFFTTNDISLGIETAVDQILMPTADVTPQDFTAPLAHLRASVNQIQIDRVQKRDDIEKLKDVLLLHIRGIDKRFTEILEQQDRTYRGLFANVRQEVQIQKAALSLEILESRRKLQTQQVALSQDMDSKWKGIQDQQDTISNDFMEFRVQAQENYNTLTSQLSELVYYINRGGDAKKVKGSSIRGPQPPPDDRSRPGSGDSSRGRGRSSEPARKRGGGGSHRRDWRYWRELIIG
;
A
#
# COMPACT_ATOMS: atom_id res chain seq x y z
N MET A 1 6.31 1.94 17.10
CA MET A 1 6.89 1.56 15.80
C MET A 1 8.01 2.54 15.51
N PHE A 2 9.26 2.08 15.56
CA PHE A 2 10.43 2.91 15.26
C PHE A 2 10.77 2.71 13.79
N PHE A 3 10.56 3.73 12.97
CA PHE A 3 11.08 3.74 11.60
C PHE A 3 12.56 4.12 11.70
N THR A 4 13.44 3.14 11.57
CA THR A 4 14.88 3.39 11.47
C THR A 4 15.21 3.86 10.07
N THR A 5 16.22 4.71 9.95
CA THR A 5 16.71 5.41 8.74
C THR A 5 17.11 4.50 7.56
N ASN A 6 16.90 3.19 7.67
CA ASN A 6 17.31 2.17 6.72
C ASN A 6 16.17 1.67 5.81
N ASP A 7 14.93 2.13 5.99
CA ASP A 7 13.78 1.67 5.18
C ASP A 7 13.59 2.46 3.86
N ILE A 8 14.44 3.44 3.58
CA ILE A 8 14.46 4.15 2.30
C ILE A 8 15.60 3.55 1.46
N SER A 9 15.41 2.32 0.98
CA SER A 9 16.09 1.92 -0.25
C SER A 9 15.47 2.71 -1.40
N LEU A 10 15.93 3.96 -1.56
CA LEU A 10 15.75 4.70 -2.81
C LEU A 10 16.61 3.98 -3.84
N GLY A 11 16.05 2.94 -4.44
CA GLY A 11 16.61 2.24 -5.59
C GLY A 11 16.55 3.15 -6.79
N ILE A 12 17.38 4.20 -6.79
CA ILE A 12 17.81 4.88 -7.99
C ILE A 12 19.30 5.07 -7.82
N GLU A 13 20.04 4.10 -8.33
CA GLU A 13 21.43 4.25 -8.76
C GLU A 13 21.44 5.22 -9.96
N THR A 14 20.88 6.42 -9.79
CA THR A 14 21.16 7.54 -10.67
C THR A 14 22.53 7.98 -10.25
N ALA A 15 23.53 7.50 -11.00
CA ALA A 15 24.80 8.17 -11.11
C ALA A 15 24.50 9.68 -11.15
N VAL A 16 24.80 10.35 -10.04
CA VAL A 16 24.91 11.80 -10.04
C VAL A 16 26.09 12.03 -10.95
N ASP A 17 25.83 12.17 -12.25
CA ASP A 17 26.81 12.65 -13.20
C ASP A 17 27.16 14.05 -12.71
N GLN A 18 28.22 14.08 -11.90
CA GLN A 18 28.78 15.30 -11.38
C GLN A 18 29.02 16.18 -12.60
N ILE A 19 28.48 17.40 -12.56
CA ILE A 19 28.66 18.41 -13.59
C ILE A 19 30.16 18.59 -13.77
N LEU A 20 30.73 17.85 -14.71
CA LEU A 20 32.15 17.84 -14.97
C LEU A 20 32.39 19.11 -15.74
N MET A 21 32.92 20.11 -15.05
CA MET A 21 33.33 21.35 -15.69
C MET A 21 34.39 20.99 -16.73
N PRO A 22 34.14 21.22 -18.03
CA PRO A 22 35.18 21.08 -19.03
C PRO A 22 36.30 22.03 -18.65
N THR A 23 37.54 21.55 -18.69
CA THR A 23 38.72 22.39 -18.54
C THR A 23 38.57 23.56 -19.53
N ALA A 24 38.63 24.79 -19.02
CA ALA A 24 38.56 25.96 -19.89
C ALA A 24 39.72 25.90 -20.88
N ASP A 25 39.41 25.84 -22.18
CA ASP A 25 40.40 25.78 -23.26
C ASP A 25 41.29 27.02 -23.32
N VAL A 26 40.87 28.12 -22.69
CA VAL A 26 41.63 29.38 -22.60
C VAL A 26 42.28 29.47 -21.23
N THR A 27 43.61 29.56 -21.23
CA THR A 27 44.45 29.68 -20.04
C THR A 27 45.11 31.05 -19.96
N PRO A 28 45.54 31.49 -18.75
CA PRO A 28 46.36 32.70 -18.61
C PRO A 28 47.62 32.71 -19.49
N GLN A 29 48.10 31.52 -19.89
CA GLN A 29 49.25 31.33 -20.79
C GLN A 29 49.00 31.93 -22.19
N ASP A 30 47.75 31.93 -22.66
CA ASP A 30 47.38 32.38 -24.01
C ASP A 30 47.55 33.89 -24.19
N PHE A 31 47.49 34.65 -23.10
CA PHE A 31 47.78 36.09 -23.07
C PHE A 31 49.27 36.40 -22.90
N THR A 32 50.06 35.43 -22.41
CA THR A 32 51.47 35.64 -22.05
C THR A 32 52.35 35.69 -23.30
N ALA A 33 52.08 34.84 -24.30
CA ALA A 33 52.88 34.77 -25.52
C ALA A 33 52.82 36.06 -26.38
N PRO A 34 51.63 36.65 -26.64
CA PRO A 34 51.56 37.92 -27.37
C PRO A 34 52.27 39.08 -26.65
N LEU A 35 52.12 39.17 -25.32
CA LEU A 35 52.78 40.21 -24.50
C LEU A 35 54.31 40.06 -24.46
N ALA A 36 54.81 38.82 -24.36
CA ALA A 36 56.24 38.55 -24.42
C ALA A 36 56.84 38.98 -25.77
N HIS A 37 56.08 38.80 -26.85
CA HIS A 37 56.51 39.21 -28.19
C HIS A 37 56.62 40.73 -28.34
N LEU A 38 55.67 41.51 -27.83
CA LEU A 38 55.77 42.97 -27.80
C LEU A 38 56.93 43.43 -26.93
N ARG A 39 57.11 42.82 -25.75
CA ARG A 39 58.23 43.14 -24.86
C ARG A 39 59.58 42.89 -25.53
N ALA A 40 59.73 41.79 -26.25
CA ALA A 40 60.93 41.52 -27.05
C ALA A 40 61.15 42.58 -28.14
N SER A 41 60.09 42.98 -28.85
CA SER A 41 60.17 44.01 -29.88
C SER A 41 60.53 45.39 -29.33
N VAL A 42 60.01 45.76 -28.15
CA VAL A 42 60.36 46.99 -27.43
C VAL A 42 61.81 46.95 -26.92
N ASN A 43 62.26 45.81 -26.40
CA ASN A 43 63.64 45.65 -25.92
C ASN A 43 64.69 45.66 -27.05
N GLN A 44 64.31 45.34 -28.28
CA GLN A 44 65.20 45.42 -29.45
C GLN A 44 65.42 46.86 -29.94
N ILE A 45 64.73 47.85 -29.35
CA ILE A 45 64.94 49.27 -29.64
C ILE A 45 66.32 49.68 -29.09
N GLN A 46 67.31 49.79 -29.97
CA GLN A 46 68.61 50.37 -29.62
C GLN A 46 68.51 51.90 -29.69
N ILE A 47 68.82 52.58 -28.58
CA ILE A 47 68.84 54.04 -28.47
C ILE A 47 69.78 54.67 -29.51
N ASP A 48 70.87 53.98 -29.86
CA ASP A 48 71.89 54.46 -30.82
C ASP A 48 71.46 54.35 -32.30
N ARG A 49 70.42 53.58 -32.62
CA ARG A 49 69.93 53.36 -34.00
C ARG A 49 68.96 54.43 -34.51
N VAL A 50 68.55 55.37 -33.65
CA VAL A 50 67.51 56.36 -33.94
C VAL A 50 68.15 57.72 -34.28
N GLN A 51 69.05 57.74 -35.27
CA GLN A 51 69.77 58.95 -35.65
C GLN A 51 69.09 59.74 -36.78
N LYS A 52 68.17 59.11 -37.53
CA LYS A 52 67.44 59.72 -38.65
C LYS A 52 65.92 59.57 -38.50
N ARG A 53 65.19 60.53 -39.06
CA ARG A 53 63.71 60.56 -39.03
C ARG A 53 63.06 59.31 -39.64
N ASP A 54 63.67 58.73 -40.67
CA ASP A 54 63.15 57.54 -41.35
C ASP A 54 63.22 56.27 -40.50
N ASP A 55 64.22 56.17 -39.60
CA ASP A 55 64.37 55.03 -38.70
C ASP A 55 63.32 55.05 -37.57
N ILE A 56 62.91 56.25 -37.15
CA ILE A 56 61.80 56.47 -36.21
C ILE A 56 60.48 55.98 -36.81
N GLU A 57 60.22 56.32 -38.07
CA GLU A 57 58.95 55.99 -38.71
C GLU A 57 58.81 54.47 -38.91
N LYS A 58 59.86 53.79 -39.37
CA LYS A 58 59.89 52.33 -39.46
C LYS A 58 59.68 51.65 -38.09
N LEU A 59 60.26 52.19 -37.03
CA LEU A 59 60.07 51.65 -35.69
C LEU A 59 58.62 51.79 -35.21
N LYS A 60 57.99 52.95 -35.46
CA LYS A 60 56.57 53.15 -35.17
C LYS A 60 55.70 52.13 -35.91
N ASP A 61 55.97 51.90 -37.19
CA ASP A 61 55.21 50.94 -38.01
C ASP A 61 55.29 49.52 -37.43
N VAL A 62 56.50 49.09 -37.03
CA VAL A 62 56.70 47.77 -36.39
C VAL A 62 55.96 47.68 -35.07
N LEU A 63 56.01 48.70 -34.21
CA LEU A 63 55.31 48.70 -32.93
C LEU A 63 53.78 48.72 -33.10
N LEU A 64 53.27 49.54 -34.02
CA LEU A 64 51.84 49.61 -34.35
C LEU A 64 51.32 48.27 -34.88
N LEU A 65 52.09 47.60 -35.75
CA LEU A 65 51.74 46.28 -36.26
C LEU A 65 51.61 45.24 -35.13
N HIS A 66 52.55 45.25 -34.18
CA HIS A 66 52.51 44.34 -33.03
C HIS A 66 51.36 44.63 -32.07
N ILE A 67 51.13 45.90 -31.74
CA ILE A 67 50.01 46.32 -30.88
C ILE A 67 48.69 45.87 -31.52
N ARG A 68 48.49 46.14 -32.81
CA ARG A 68 47.28 45.72 -33.53
C ARG A 68 47.12 44.19 -33.57
N GLY A 69 48.22 43.46 -33.70
CA GLY A 69 48.22 41.99 -33.65
C GLY A 69 47.86 41.45 -32.26
N ILE A 70 48.31 42.11 -31.19
CA ILE A 70 47.96 41.79 -29.81
C ILE A 70 46.48 42.07 -29.57
N ASP A 71 46.01 43.27 -29.90
CA ASP A 71 44.59 43.63 -29.75
C ASP A 71 43.68 42.60 -30.40
N LYS A 72 44.01 42.22 -31.65
CA LYS A 72 43.27 41.18 -32.38
C LYS A 72 43.26 39.85 -31.63
N ARG A 73 44.42 39.37 -31.15
CA ARG A 73 44.50 38.10 -30.41
C ARG A 73 43.74 38.15 -29.08
N PHE A 74 43.82 39.26 -28.35
CA PHE A 74 43.05 39.44 -27.12
C PHE A 74 41.54 39.40 -27.39
N THR A 75 41.07 40.08 -28.44
CA THR A 75 39.66 40.01 -28.85
C THR A 75 39.24 38.57 -29.17
N GLU A 76 40.02 37.85 -29.97
CA GLU A 76 39.72 36.45 -30.33
C GLU A 76 39.64 35.54 -29.10
N ILE A 77 40.57 35.68 -28.15
CA ILE A 77 40.59 34.90 -26.92
C ILE A 77 39.37 35.22 -26.04
N LEU A 78 39.05 36.51 -25.86
CA LEU A 78 37.90 36.93 -25.04
C LEU A 78 36.56 36.47 -25.65
N GLU A 79 36.41 36.56 -26.97
CA GLU A 79 35.22 36.05 -27.64
C GLU A 79 35.11 34.52 -27.53
N GLN A 80 36.23 33.80 -27.64
CA GLN A 80 36.24 32.35 -27.43
C GLN A 80 35.80 31.99 -26.01
N GLN A 81 36.29 32.73 -25.01
CA GLN A 81 35.92 32.53 -23.62
C GLN A 81 34.42 32.82 -23.39
N ASP A 82 33.87 33.90 -23.95
CA ASP A 82 32.43 34.20 -23.87
C ASP A 82 31.58 33.09 -24.52
N ARG A 83 31.98 32.61 -25.71
CA ARG A 83 31.31 31.49 -26.38
C ARG A 83 31.32 30.22 -25.52
N THR A 84 32.45 29.89 -24.91
CA THR A 84 32.57 28.73 -24.01
C THR A 84 31.64 28.87 -22.80
N TYR A 85 31.68 29.99 -22.08
CA TYR A 85 30.82 30.19 -20.92
C TYR A 85 29.33 30.20 -21.27
N ARG A 86 28.94 30.78 -22.41
CA ARG A 86 27.56 30.71 -22.91
C ARG A 86 27.12 29.27 -23.16
N GLY A 87 27.98 28.44 -23.76
CA GLY A 87 27.72 27.02 -23.97
C GLY A 87 27.54 26.27 -22.65
N LEU A 88 28.43 26.48 -21.68
CA LEU A 88 28.33 25.87 -20.35
C LEU A 88 27.03 26.26 -19.64
N PHE A 89 26.66 27.54 -19.69
CA PHE A 89 25.42 28.01 -19.08
C PHE A 89 24.18 27.40 -19.74
N ALA A 90 24.18 27.27 -21.07
CA ALA A 90 23.11 26.60 -21.80
C ALA A 90 22.97 25.13 -21.39
N ASN A 91 24.09 24.40 -21.26
CA ASN A 91 24.11 23.00 -20.82
C ASN A 91 23.56 22.85 -19.40
N VAL A 92 24.05 23.66 -18.44
CA VAL A 92 23.55 23.65 -17.05
C VAL A 92 22.06 23.94 -17.01
N ARG A 93 21.59 24.93 -17.78
CA ARG A 93 20.17 25.25 -17.86
C ARG A 93 19.35 24.07 -18.39
N GLN A 94 19.83 23.38 -19.43
CA GLN A 94 19.16 22.22 -19.99
C GLN A 94 19.09 21.07 -18.99
N GLU A 95 20.20 20.77 -18.32
CA GLU A 95 20.27 19.71 -17.31
C GLU A 95 19.28 19.97 -16.16
N VAL A 96 19.23 21.21 -15.65
CA VAL A 96 18.25 21.60 -14.64
C VAL A 96 16.80 21.40 -15.11
N GLN A 97 16.49 21.64 -16.39
CA GLN A 97 15.15 21.36 -16.92
C GLN A 97 14.85 19.86 -17.00
N ILE A 98 15.84 19.05 -17.38
CA ILE A 98 15.70 17.59 -17.43
C ILE A 98 15.44 17.03 -16.03
N GLN A 99 16.25 17.43 -15.05
CA GLN A 99 16.08 17.01 -13.65
C GLN A 99 14.73 17.44 -13.09
N LYS A 100 14.31 18.68 -13.38
CA LYS A 100 12.98 19.17 -12.99
C LYS A 100 11.85 18.32 -13.58
N ALA A 101 11.96 17.93 -14.85
CA ALA A 101 10.98 17.08 -15.50
C ALA A 101 10.94 15.67 -14.90
N ALA A 102 12.11 15.07 -14.65
CA ALA A 102 12.24 13.76 -14.01
C ALA A 102 11.61 13.74 -12.61
N LEU A 103 11.96 14.72 -11.75
CA LEU A 103 11.35 14.88 -10.42
C LEU A 103 9.83 15.07 -10.48
N SER A 104 9.35 15.82 -11.49
CA SER A 104 7.90 16.02 -11.67
C SER A 104 7.17 14.71 -12.01
N LEU A 105 7.81 13.83 -12.79
CA LEU A 105 7.26 12.50 -13.12
C LEU A 105 7.21 11.59 -11.88
N GLU A 106 8.27 11.57 -11.09
CA GLU A 106 8.34 10.76 -9.86
C GLU A 106 7.29 11.20 -8.82
N ILE A 107 7.10 12.53 -8.66
CA ILE A 107 6.03 13.08 -7.80
C ILE A 107 4.65 12.68 -8.33
N LEU A 108 4.44 12.68 -9.64
CA LEU A 108 3.17 12.27 -10.23
C LEU A 108 2.89 10.78 -10.01
N GLU A 109 3.90 9.94 -10.18
CA GLU A 109 3.80 8.49 -9.97
C GLU A 109 3.51 8.16 -8.50
N SER A 110 4.26 8.76 -7.56
CA SER A 110 4.02 8.58 -6.13
C SER A 110 2.60 9.02 -5.73
N ARG A 111 2.10 10.15 -6.28
CA ARG A 111 0.71 10.59 -6.06
C ARG A 111 -0.31 9.57 -6.57
N ARG A 112 -0.11 8.97 -7.75
CA ARG A 112 -1.01 7.93 -8.29
C ARG A 112 -1.00 6.68 -7.41
N LYS A 113 0.17 6.26 -6.92
CA LYS A 113 0.29 5.11 -6.01
C LYS A 113 -0.45 5.36 -4.70
N LEU A 114 -0.29 6.54 -4.10
CA LEU A 114 -1.00 6.95 -2.90
C LEU A 114 -2.52 6.97 -3.10
N GLN A 115 -3.00 7.53 -4.23
CA GLN A 115 -4.43 7.51 -4.56
C GLN A 115 -4.98 6.10 -4.69
N THR A 116 -4.23 5.20 -5.33
CA THR A 116 -4.63 3.79 -5.48
C THR A 116 -4.74 3.10 -4.11
N GLN A 117 -3.75 3.32 -3.23
CA GLN A 117 -3.79 2.79 -1.86
C GLN A 117 -4.95 3.36 -1.05
N GLN A 118 -5.22 4.66 -1.17
CA GLN A 118 -6.34 5.31 -0.50
C GLN A 118 -7.68 4.69 -0.93
N VAL A 119 -7.88 4.47 -2.23
CA VAL A 119 -9.10 3.82 -2.74
C VAL A 119 -9.22 2.39 -2.22
N ALA A 120 -8.15 1.60 -2.26
CA ALA A 120 -8.17 0.23 -1.78
C ALA A 120 -8.50 0.14 -0.27
N LEU A 121 -7.93 1.04 0.54
CA LEU A 121 -8.23 1.11 1.97
C LEU A 121 -9.68 1.54 2.24
N SER A 122 -10.22 2.51 1.50
CA SER A 122 -11.64 2.88 1.61
C SER A 122 -12.55 1.70 1.29
N GLN A 123 -12.28 0.96 0.21
CA GLN A 123 -13.07 -0.22 -0.17
C GLN A 123 -13.00 -1.35 0.87
N ASP A 124 -11.83 -1.62 1.45
CA ASP A 124 -11.66 -2.60 2.53
C ASP A 124 -12.48 -2.19 3.77
N MET A 125 -12.43 -0.91 4.14
CA MET A 125 -13.21 -0.38 5.26
C MET A 125 -14.72 -0.46 5.01
N ASP A 126 -15.19 -0.10 3.82
CA ASP A 126 -16.60 -0.21 3.45
C ASP A 126 -17.09 -1.68 3.50
N SER A 127 -16.25 -2.61 3.02
CA SER A 127 -16.54 -4.04 3.07
C SER A 127 -16.62 -4.57 4.50
N LYS A 128 -15.70 -4.14 5.38
CA LYS A 128 -15.71 -4.49 6.81
C LYS A 128 -16.93 -3.92 7.53
N TRP A 129 -17.27 -2.66 7.27
CA TRP A 129 -18.46 -2.03 7.84
C TRP A 129 -19.74 -2.75 7.43
N LYS A 130 -19.86 -3.11 6.15
CA LYS A 130 -20.98 -3.92 5.67
C LYS A 130 -21.04 -5.27 6.38
N GLY A 131 -19.91 -5.96 6.52
CA GLY A 131 -19.86 -7.24 7.26
C GLY A 131 -20.28 -7.12 8.73
N ILE A 132 -19.89 -6.04 9.40
CA ILE A 132 -20.32 -5.73 10.78
C ILE A 132 -21.83 -5.49 10.82
N GLN A 133 -22.38 -4.72 9.86
CA GLN A 133 -23.81 -4.45 9.79
C GLN A 133 -24.62 -5.73 9.54
N ASP A 134 -24.21 -6.56 8.59
CA ASP A 134 -24.86 -7.84 8.29
C ASP A 134 -24.86 -8.77 9.53
N GLN A 135 -23.76 -8.79 10.28
CA GLN A 135 -23.66 -9.55 11.51
C GLN A 135 -24.55 -8.99 12.63
N GLN A 136 -24.62 -7.65 12.76
CA GLN A 136 -25.50 -6.99 13.70
C GLN A 136 -26.97 -7.30 13.41
N ASP A 137 -27.37 -7.26 12.13
CA ASP A 137 -28.74 -7.56 11.70
C ASP A 137 -29.09 -9.03 11.98
N THR A 138 -28.13 -9.94 11.74
CA THR A 138 -28.29 -11.36 12.07
C THR A 138 -28.51 -11.57 13.57
N ILE A 139 -27.65 -10.99 14.42
CA ILE A 139 -27.78 -11.10 15.89
C ILE A 139 -29.09 -10.50 16.37
N SER A 140 -29.50 -9.36 15.79
CA SER A 140 -30.77 -8.70 16.12
C SER A 140 -31.96 -9.61 15.82
N ASN A 141 -31.96 -10.27 14.65
CA ASN A 141 -33.00 -11.22 14.27
C ASN A 141 -33.04 -12.44 15.21
N ASP A 142 -31.89 -13.08 15.47
CA ASP A 142 -31.80 -14.22 16.39
C ASP A 142 -32.32 -13.87 17.78
N PHE A 143 -31.98 -12.67 18.28
CA PHE A 143 -32.46 -12.19 19.57
C PHE A 143 -33.98 -11.97 19.57
N MET A 144 -34.54 -11.44 18.48
CA MET A 144 -35.98 -11.25 18.36
C MET A 144 -36.73 -12.58 18.26
N GLU A 145 -36.22 -13.55 17.52
CA GLU A 145 -36.78 -14.91 17.45
C GLU A 145 -36.76 -15.58 18.84
N PHE A 146 -35.64 -15.48 19.55
CA PHE A 146 -35.52 -15.97 20.92
C PHE A 146 -36.57 -15.34 21.85
N ARG A 147 -36.82 -14.02 21.74
CA ARG A 147 -37.84 -13.33 22.53
C ARG A 147 -39.25 -13.83 22.23
N VAL A 148 -39.59 -14.01 20.94
CA VAL A 148 -40.88 -14.54 20.53
C VAL A 148 -41.08 -15.96 21.10
N GLN A 149 -40.08 -16.82 20.92
CA GLN A 149 -40.13 -18.20 21.43
C GLN A 149 -40.25 -18.24 22.95
N ALA A 150 -39.50 -17.41 23.68
CA ALA A 150 -39.59 -17.32 25.13
C ALA A 150 -40.97 -16.84 25.60
N GLN A 151 -41.58 -15.90 24.88
CA GLN A 151 -42.93 -15.41 25.17
C GLN A 151 -43.99 -16.49 24.94
N GLU A 152 -43.91 -17.23 23.84
CA GLU A 152 -44.80 -18.36 23.55
C GLU A 152 -44.70 -19.46 24.61
N ASN A 153 -43.47 -19.80 25.02
CA ASN A 153 -43.22 -20.75 26.11
C ASN A 153 -43.83 -20.28 27.43
N TYR A 154 -43.64 -19.00 27.78
CA TYR A 154 -44.23 -18.41 28.98
C TYR A 154 -45.77 -18.45 28.97
N ASN A 155 -46.39 -18.08 27.84
CA ASN A 155 -47.84 -18.12 27.67
C ASN A 155 -48.36 -19.56 27.83
N THR A 156 -47.66 -20.54 27.26
CA THR A 156 -48.00 -21.97 27.36
C THR A 156 -47.96 -22.45 28.81
N LEU A 157 -46.87 -22.16 29.54
CA LEU A 157 -46.75 -22.52 30.95
C LEU A 157 -47.84 -21.86 31.81
N THR A 158 -48.12 -20.59 31.56
CA THR A 158 -49.16 -19.84 32.29
C THR A 158 -50.54 -20.44 32.06
N SER A 159 -50.84 -20.86 30.82
CA SER A 159 -52.09 -21.55 30.50
C SER A 159 -52.19 -22.91 31.20
N GLN A 160 -51.12 -23.71 31.18
CA GLN A 160 -51.08 -25.01 31.86
C GLN A 160 -51.27 -24.88 33.38
N LEU A 161 -50.62 -23.88 34.00
CA LEU A 161 -50.80 -23.59 35.42
C LEU A 161 -52.23 -23.15 35.74
N SER A 162 -52.83 -22.33 34.89
CA SER A 162 -54.22 -21.90 35.05
C SER A 162 -55.20 -23.07 35.00
N GLU A 163 -54.98 -24.00 34.08
CA GLU A 163 -55.76 -25.24 33.96
C GLU A 163 -55.62 -26.12 35.21
N LEU A 164 -54.39 -26.29 35.73
CA LEU A 164 -54.14 -27.04 36.97
C LEU A 164 -54.85 -26.41 38.16
N VAL A 165 -54.75 -25.08 38.32
CA VAL A 165 -55.44 -24.33 39.38
C VAL A 165 -56.96 -24.51 39.26
N TYR A 166 -57.51 -24.41 38.05
CA TYR A 166 -58.93 -24.65 37.80
C TYR A 166 -59.36 -26.08 38.18
N TYR A 167 -58.57 -27.10 37.81
CA TYR A 167 -58.84 -28.50 38.16
C TYR A 167 -58.86 -28.74 39.68
N ILE A 168 -57.88 -28.16 40.41
CA ILE A 168 -57.82 -28.24 41.88
C ILE A 168 -59.05 -27.56 42.51
N ASN A 169 -59.38 -26.35 42.06
CA ASN A 169 -60.51 -25.58 42.59
C ASN A 169 -61.87 -26.23 42.30
N ARG A 170 -61.97 -27.05 41.25
CA ARG A 170 -63.17 -27.81 40.89
C ARG A 170 -63.36 -29.09 41.73
N GLY A 171 -62.48 -29.38 42.68
CA GLY A 171 -62.69 -30.42 43.68
C GLY A 171 -62.63 -31.87 43.18
N GLY A 172 -61.93 -32.15 42.06
CA GLY A 172 -61.68 -33.53 41.62
C GLY A 172 -62.96 -34.37 41.44
N ASP A 173 -64.04 -33.81 40.90
CA ASP A 173 -65.34 -34.48 40.72
C ASP A 173 -65.37 -35.49 39.55
N ALA A 174 -64.45 -36.46 39.58
CA ALA A 174 -64.49 -37.66 38.76
C ALA A 174 -64.30 -38.93 39.62
N LYS A 175 -64.99 -39.00 40.76
CA LYS A 175 -65.26 -40.27 41.47
C LYS A 175 -66.75 -40.44 41.80
N LYS A 176 -67.58 -40.45 40.75
CA LYS A 176 -68.86 -41.19 40.76
C LYS A 176 -68.95 -42.07 39.52
N VAL A 177 -68.16 -43.15 39.51
CA VAL A 177 -68.59 -44.38 38.83
C VAL A 177 -68.74 -45.45 39.89
N LYS A 178 -70.00 -45.64 40.26
CA LYS A 178 -70.52 -46.83 40.94
C LYS A 178 -70.38 -47.95 39.90
N GLY A 179 -69.48 -48.91 40.11
CA GLY A 179 -69.21 -49.92 39.09
C GLY A 179 -68.13 -50.90 39.50
N SER A 180 -68.50 -51.80 40.40
CA SER A 180 -67.94 -53.14 40.49
C SER A 180 -67.74 -53.77 39.09
N SER A 181 -66.51 -54.11 38.71
CA SER A 181 -66.15 -55.43 38.17
C SER A 181 -64.67 -55.48 37.80
N ILE A 182 -63.92 -56.32 38.51
CA ILE A 182 -62.58 -56.77 38.14
C ILE A 182 -62.75 -57.72 36.95
N ARG A 183 -62.35 -57.28 35.75
CA ARG A 183 -62.06 -58.19 34.63
C ARG A 183 -60.76 -57.73 34.00
N GLY A 184 -59.75 -58.59 34.11
CA GLY A 184 -58.38 -58.30 33.70
C GLY A 184 -58.21 -58.01 32.21
N PRO A 185 -57.01 -57.57 31.79
CA PRO A 185 -56.72 -57.25 30.39
C PRO A 185 -56.96 -58.48 29.52
N GLN A 186 -57.89 -58.34 28.57
CA GLN A 186 -58.11 -59.32 27.53
C GLN A 186 -56.94 -59.24 26.52
N PRO A 187 -56.27 -60.34 26.20
CA PRO A 187 -55.16 -60.32 25.24
C PRO A 187 -55.68 -60.07 23.81
N PRO A 188 -54.86 -59.46 22.93
CA PRO A 188 -55.23 -59.23 21.53
C PRO A 188 -55.36 -60.56 20.77
N PRO A 189 -56.24 -60.64 19.75
CA PRO A 189 -56.40 -61.86 18.97
C PRO A 189 -55.15 -62.13 18.13
N ASP A 190 -54.62 -63.34 18.29
CA ASP A 190 -53.55 -63.94 17.50
C ASP A 190 -54.13 -64.35 16.15
N ASP A 191 -53.77 -63.65 15.07
CA ASP A 191 -54.09 -64.06 13.70
C ASP A 191 -52.80 -64.41 12.96
N ARG A 192 -52.36 -65.65 13.21
CA ARG A 192 -51.38 -66.36 12.39
C ARG A 192 -52.11 -67.09 11.27
N SER A 193 -51.55 -66.95 10.06
CA SER A 193 -51.67 -67.80 8.85
C SER A 193 -52.49 -67.13 7.75
N ARG A 194 -52.06 -66.94 6.48
CA ARG A 194 -51.00 -67.55 5.65
C ARG A 194 -51.04 -66.87 4.24
N PRO A 195 -50.31 -67.32 3.19
CA PRO A 195 -48.95 -66.92 2.77
C PRO A 195 -48.85 -66.25 1.37
N GLY A 196 -47.67 -65.69 1.08
CA GLY A 196 -46.85 -66.09 -0.07
C GLY A 196 -47.14 -65.51 -1.46
N SER A 197 -46.25 -64.66 -1.94
CA SER A 197 -45.66 -64.82 -3.27
C SER A 197 -44.25 -64.21 -3.31
N GLY A 198 -43.30 -64.99 -3.82
CA GLY A 198 -42.02 -64.47 -4.32
C GLY A 198 -42.26 -63.46 -5.45
N ASP A 199 -41.27 -62.74 -5.96
CA ASP A 199 -39.91 -63.19 -6.25
C ASP A 199 -39.07 -61.94 -6.62
N SER A 200 -37.76 -62.07 -6.42
CA SER A 200 -36.70 -61.51 -7.27
C SER A 200 -36.38 -60.00 -7.30
N SER A 201 -35.19 -59.72 -6.73
CA SER A 201 -33.96 -59.40 -7.49
C SER A 201 -33.46 -57.95 -7.56
N ARG A 202 -32.16 -57.82 -7.19
CA ARG A 202 -31.14 -56.79 -7.53
C ARG A 202 -31.18 -55.51 -6.66
N GLY A 203 -30.11 -55.05 -6.01
CA GLY A 203 -28.72 -55.49 -5.95
C GLY A 203 -27.84 -54.39 -5.33
N ARG A 204 -26.58 -54.75 -5.00
CA ARG A 204 -25.38 -53.89 -4.82
C ARG A 204 -25.47 -52.79 -3.74
N GLY A 205 -24.56 -52.64 -2.79
CA GLY A 205 -23.29 -53.31 -2.54
C GLY A 205 -22.45 -52.55 -1.50
N ARG A 206 -21.58 -53.31 -0.82
CA ARG A 206 -20.27 -52.95 -0.25
C ARG A 206 -20.18 -51.87 0.84
N SER A 207 -20.08 -52.41 2.06
CA SER A 207 -19.17 -52.03 3.13
C SER A 207 -17.77 -51.63 2.63
N SER A 208 -17.24 -50.53 3.17
CA SER A 208 -15.80 -50.29 3.41
C SER A 208 -15.63 -49.11 4.38
N GLU A 209 -15.34 -49.42 5.63
CA GLU A 209 -14.43 -48.63 6.48
C GLU A 209 -13.03 -48.56 5.82
N PRO A 210 -12.18 -47.53 6.08
CA PRO A 210 -11.43 -47.53 7.33
C PRO A 210 -11.02 -46.15 7.92
N ALA A 211 -10.55 -46.26 9.17
CA ALA A 211 -10.09 -45.26 10.13
C ALA A 211 -8.91 -44.36 9.71
N ARG A 212 -8.81 -43.18 10.36
CA ARG A 212 -7.54 -42.62 10.90
C ARG A 212 -7.74 -41.44 11.89
N LYS A 213 -7.22 -41.68 13.10
CA LYS A 213 -6.72 -40.79 14.18
C LYS A 213 -6.77 -39.24 14.03
N ARG A 214 -7.28 -38.59 15.08
CA ARG A 214 -6.65 -37.47 15.86
C ARG A 214 -7.40 -37.40 17.19
N GLY A 215 -6.80 -37.60 18.35
CA GLY A 215 -5.81 -36.71 18.96
C GLY A 215 -6.57 -35.67 19.78
N GLY A 216 -6.63 -35.85 21.10
CA GLY A 216 -7.52 -35.11 22.01
C GLY A 216 -7.13 -33.66 22.30
N GLY A 217 -8.03 -32.94 22.98
CA GLY A 217 -7.77 -31.60 23.52
C GLY A 217 -9.03 -30.83 23.94
N GLY A 218 -9.40 -30.99 25.21
CA GLY A 218 -10.36 -30.22 26.03
C GLY A 218 -11.19 -29.06 25.44
N SER A 219 -12.51 -29.26 25.41
CA SER A 219 -13.50 -28.18 25.34
C SER A 219 -13.63 -27.52 26.73
N HIS A 220 -12.93 -26.40 26.95
CA HIS A 220 -13.27 -25.48 28.04
C HIS A 220 -14.62 -24.82 27.74
N ARG A 221 -15.67 -25.30 28.41
CA ARG A 221 -16.93 -24.56 28.55
C ARG A 221 -16.61 -23.24 29.26
N ARG A 222 -16.79 -22.12 28.58
CA ARG A 222 -16.66 -20.79 29.20
C ARG A 222 -17.93 -20.50 30.00
N ASP A 223 -17.72 -20.40 31.31
CA ASP A 223 -18.71 -20.11 32.36
C ASP A 223 -19.25 -18.68 32.23
N TRP A 224 -20.51 -18.46 32.60
CA TRP A 224 -21.26 -17.19 32.47
C TRP A 224 -20.63 -16.02 33.24
N ARG A 225 -19.63 -16.28 34.08
CA ARG A 225 -18.91 -15.29 34.88
C ARG A 225 -18.00 -14.37 34.05
N TYR A 226 -17.63 -14.77 32.83
CA TYR A 226 -16.72 -13.98 31.98
C TYR A 226 -17.34 -12.68 31.43
N TRP A 227 -18.68 -12.56 31.44
CA TRP A 227 -19.37 -11.38 30.92
C TRP A 227 -19.59 -10.27 31.95
N ARG A 228 -19.27 -10.49 33.22
CA ARG A 228 -19.51 -9.50 34.29
C ARG A 228 -18.44 -8.40 34.35
N GLU A 229 -17.25 -8.63 33.80
CA GLU A 229 -16.13 -7.69 33.90
C GLU A 229 -15.97 -6.75 32.69
N LEU A 230 -16.84 -6.85 31.67
CA LEU A 230 -16.81 -5.99 30.48
C LEU A 230 -17.83 -4.84 30.52
N ILE A 231 -18.61 -4.70 31.60
CA ILE A 231 -19.67 -3.69 31.73
C ILE A 231 -19.37 -2.64 32.83
N ILE A 232 -18.25 -2.76 33.56
CA ILE A 232 -17.84 -1.75 34.58
C ILE A 232 -16.35 -1.38 34.42
N GLY A 233 -15.90 -1.20 33.17
CA GLY A 233 -14.57 -0.66 32.84
C GLY A 233 -14.70 0.57 31.97
#